data_AF-D9QG01-F1
#
_entry.id   AF-D9QG01-F1
#
_cell.length_a   1.000
_cell.length_b   1.000
_cell.length_c   1.000
_cell.angle_alpha   90.00
_cell.angle_beta   90.00
_cell.angle_gamma   90.00
#
_symmetry.space_group_name_H-M   'P 1'
#
loop_
_entity.id
_entity.type
_entity.pdbx_description
1 polymer ?
#
loop_
_entity_poly.entity_id
_entity_poly.type
_entity_poly.pdbx_seq_one_letter_code
_entity_poly.pdbx_strand_id
1 'polypeptide(L)'
;MDFARTLSRAGLLAVGLAIVALLLLSYWTITGPARNAAKKAEAAATIADGRTQGAQDASVVRDANDAANASTLNTVKDATDEVRRTTDPAERDAVARRRLCNLNPGACPR
;
A
#
# COMPACT_ATOMS: atom_id res chain seq x y z
N MET A 1 -74.21 22.70 -8.13
CA MET A 1 -73.41 23.24 -7.00
C MET A 1 -72.04 22.57 -6.95
N ASP A 2 -71.43 22.31 -8.10
CA ASP A 2 -70.34 21.33 -8.22
C ASP A 2 -69.00 21.95 -8.61
N PHE A 3 -69.05 23.14 -9.23
CA PHE A 3 -67.87 23.87 -9.70
C PHE A 3 -66.97 24.38 -8.56
N ALA A 4 -67.55 24.78 -7.43
CA ALA A 4 -66.79 25.23 -6.26
C ALA A 4 -66.06 24.07 -5.55
N ARG A 5 -66.60 22.84 -5.62
CA ARG A 5 -65.96 21.64 -5.06
C ARG A 5 -64.85 21.08 -5.94
N THR A 6 -64.96 21.19 -7.26
CA THR A 6 -63.87 20.80 -8.17
C THR A 6 -62.70 21.76 -8.08
N LEU A 7 -62.94 23.08 -7.94
CA LEU A 7 -61.89 24.06 -7.73
C LEU A 7 -61.12 23.81 -6.41
N SER A 8 -61.82 23.47 -5.33
CA SER A 8 -61.18 23.17 -4.04
C SER A 8 -60.41 21.84 -4.05
N ARG A 9 -60.91 20.82 -4.76
CA ARG A 9 -60.21 19.53 -4.94
C ARG A 9 -58.96 19.65 -5.81
N ALA A 10 -59.00 20.44 -6.87
CA ALA A 10 -57.85 20.72 -7.72
C ALA A 10 -56.76 21.50 -6.96
N GLY A 11 -57.17 22.48 -6.13
CA GLY A 11 -56.25 23.20 -5.24
C GLY A 11 -55.58 22.28 -4.20
N LEU A 12 -56.33 21.39 -3.58
CA LEU A 12 -55.78 20.40 -2.64
C LEU A 12 -54.81 19.42 -3.29
N LEU A 13 -55.09 18.98 -4.52
CA LEU A 13 -54.17 18.12 -5.29
C LEU A 13 -52.87 18.84 -5.64
N ALA A 14 -52.95 20.11 -6.07
CA ALA A 14 -51.78 20.91 -6.39
C ALA A 14 -50.89 21.14 -5.15
N VAL A 15 -51.51 21.42 -3.99
CA VAL A 15 -50.79 21.57 -2.72
C VAL A 15 -50.17 20.24 -2.29
N GLY A 16 -50.89 19.14 -2.40
CA GLY A 16 -50.37 17.79 -2.10
C GLY A 16 -49.15 17.44 -2.96
N LEU A 17 -49.22 17.71 -4.27
CA LEU A 17 -48.11 17.51 -5.19
C LEU A 17 -46.91 18.42 -4.86
N ALA A 18 -47.16 19.67 -4.48
CA ALA A 18 -46.09 20.59 -4.08
C ALA A 18 -45.37 20.10 -2.81
N ILE A 19 -46.11 19.57 -1.83
CA ILE A 19 -45.52 19.01 -0.60
C ILE A 19 -44.67 17.78 -0.93
N VAL A 20 -45.17 16.85 -1.75
CA VAL A 20 -44.41 15.66 -2.16
C VAL A 20 -43.14 16.06 -2.94
N ALA A 21 -43.25 17.04 -3.84
CA ALA A 21 -42.09 17.56 -4.56
C ALA A 21 -41.03 18.15 -3.62
N LEU A 22 -41.44 18.92 -2.60
CA LEU A 22 -40.54 19.49 -1.59
C LEU A 22 -39.87 18.41 -0.72
N LEU A 23 -40.62 17.36 -0.35
CA LEU A 23 -40.07 16.21 0.39
C LEU A 23 -39.03 15.44 -0.44
N LEU A 24 -39.29 15.23 -1.73
CA LEU A 24 -38.32 14.58 -2.62
C LEU A 24 -37.07 15.45 -2.81
N LEU A 25 -37.24 16.77 -2.97
CA LEU A 25 -36.13 17.69 -3.17
C LEU A 25 -35.24 17.76 -1.92
N SER A 26 -35.86 17.88 -0.74
CA SER A 26 -35.14 17.86 0.55
C SER A 26 -34.44 16.53 0.81
N TYR A 27 -35.07 15.40 0.45
CA TYR A 27 -34.43 14.09 0.56
C TYR A 27 -33.19 14.00 -0.32
N TRP A 28 -33.25 14.48 -1.58
CA TRP A 28 -32.12 14.49 -2.49
C TRP A 28 -30.98 15.39 -2.03
N THR A 29 -31.29 16.59 -1.52
CA THR A 29 -30.27 17.53 -1.05
C THR A 29 -29.57 17.07 0.22
N ILE A 30 -30.25 16.31 1.10
CA ILE A 30 -29.65 15.80 2.34
C ILE A 30 -28.87 14.50 2.08
N THR A 31 -29.45 13.56 1.33
CA THR A 31 -28.87 12.22 1.17
C THR A 31 -27.75 12.13 0.13
N GLY A 32 -27.79 12.98 -0.90
CA GLY A 32 -26.74 13.08 -1.91
C GLY A 32 -25.35 13.36 -1.31
N PRO A 33 -25.15 14.48 -0.59
CA PRO A 33 -23.85 14.80 -0.01
C PRO A 33 -23.42 13.80 1.07
N ALA A 34 -24.34 13.26 1.88
CA ALA A 34 -24.03 12.26 2.89
C ALA A 34 -23.50 10.94 2.28
N ARG A 35 -24.11 10.47 1.19
CA ARG A 35 -23.63 9.29 0.46
C ARG A 35 -22.28 9.52 -0.20
N ASN A 36 -22.06 10.70 -0.77
CA ASN A 36 -20.78 11.05 -1.37
C ASN A 36 -19.67 11.21 -0.34
N ALA A 37 -19.98 11.73 0.85
CA ALA A 37 -19.04 11.80 1.97
C ALA A 37 -18.67 10.40 2.48
N ALA A 38 -19.65 9.50 2.62
CA ALA A 38 -19.39 8.11 3.00
C ALA A 38 -18.49 7.39 1.98
N LYS A 39 -18.80 7.50 0.68
CA LYS A 39 -17.95 6.92 -0.39
C LYS A 39 -16.54 7.50 -0.40
N LYS A 40 -16.38 8.81 -0.14
CA LYS A 40 -15.06 9.43 -0.02
C LYS A 40 -14.30 8.93 1.21
N ALA A 41 -14.99 8.74 2.33
CA ALA A 41 -14.39 8.21 3.55
C ALA A 41 -13.92 6.76 3.37
N GLU A 42 -14.74 5.92 2.73
CA GLU A 42 -14.38 4.54 2.37
C GLU A 42 -13.16 4.51 1.45
N ALA A 43 -13.17 5.32 0.38
CA ALA A 43 -12.01 5.40 -0.53
C ALA A 43 -10.74 5.91 0.17
N ALA A 44 -10.87 6.90 1.06
CA ALA A 44 -9.74 7.42 1.83
C ALA A 44 -9.17 6.36 2.79
N ALA A 45 -10.03 5.57 3.44
CA ALA A 45 -9.63 4.46 4.30
C ALA A 45 -8.88 3.38 3.50
N THR A 46 -9.42 2.97 2.34
CA THR A 46 -8.74 1.98 1.48
C THR A 46 -7.38 2.48 0.96
N ILE A 47 -7.25 3.77 0.63
CA ILE A 47 -5.97 4.35 0.21
C ILE A 47 -4.98 4.39 1.38
N ALA A 48 -5.44 4.70 2.59
CA ALA A 48 -4.60 4.68 3.79
C ALA A 48 -4.09 3.25 4.08
N ASP A 49 -4.98 2.26 4.05
CA ASP A 49 -4.61 0.85 4.26
C ASP A 49 -3.66 0.32 3.17
N GLY A 50 -3.88 0.69 1.91
CA GLY A 50 -2.96 0.34 0.82
C GLY A 50 -1.56 0.95 1.01
N ARG A 51 -1.48 2.19 1.49
CA ARG A 51 -0.19 2.84 1.80
C ARG A 51 0.52 2.20 2.99
N THR A 52 -0.21 1.77 4.02
CA THR A 52 0.40 1.10 5.18
C THR A 52 0.92 -0.29 4.82
N GLN A 53 0.18 -1.07 4.02
CA GLN A 53 0.65 -2.36 3.51
C GLN A 53 1.89 -2.22 2.62
N GLY A 54 1.88 -1.29 1.65
CA GLY A 54 3.04 -1.06 0.79
C GLY A 54 4.29 -0.60 1.56
N ALA A 55 4.11 0.19 2.62
CA ALA A 55 5.21 0.59 3.50
C ALA A 55 5.77 -0.59 4.31
N GLN A 56 4.91 -1.48 4.81
CA GLN A 56 5.32 -2.69 5.52
C GLN A 56 6.10 -3.63 4.60
N ASP A 57 5.59 -3.90 3.40
CA ASP A 57 6.26 -4.76 2.42
C ASP A 57 7.64 -4.22 2.03
N ALA A 58 7.74 -2.91 1.80
CA ALA A 58 9.01 -2.26 1.50
C ALA A 58 10.01 -2.38 2.66
N SER A 59 9.55 -2.27 3.92
CA SER A 59 10.41 -2.42 5.09
C SER A 59 10.94 -3.85 5.24
N VAL A 60 10.10 -4.88 5.04
CA VAL A 60 10.51 -6.28 5.13
C VAL A 60 11.56 -6.64 4.07
N VAL A 61 11.37 -6.19 2.83
CA VAL A 61 12.35 -6.42 1.76
C VAL A 61 13.67 -5.71 2.07
N ARG A 62 13.62 -4.50 2.62
CA ARG A 62 14.81 -3.76 3.01
C ARG A 62 15.55 -4.45 4.14
N ASP A 63 14.86 -4.87 5.19
CA ASP A 63 15.45 -5.56 6.35
C ASP A 63 16.08 -6.90 5.92
N ALA A 64 15.44 -7.63 5.01
CA ALA A 64 16.00 -8.86 4.44
C ALA A 64 17.29 -8.60 3.64
N ASN A 65 17.32 -7.52 2.84
CA ASN A 65 18.52 -7.12 2.11
C ASN A 65 19.63 -6.64 3.05
N ASP A 66 19.30 -5.86 4.07
CA ASP A 66 20.27 -5.37 5.07
C ASP A 66 20.87 -6.56 5.85
N ALA A 67 20.06 -7.57 6.20
CA ALA A 67 20.53 -8.80 6.83
C ALA A 67 21.46 -9.62 5.90
N ALA A 68 21.10 -9.79 4.62
CA ALA A 68 21.93 -10.47 3.63
C ALA A 68 23.27 -9.73 3.40
N ASN A 69 23.22 -8.40 3.33
CA ASN A 69 24.40 -7.57 3.19
C ASN A 69 25.31 -7.66 4.41
N ALA A 70 24.75 -7.61 5.63
CA ALA A 70 25.51 -7.79 6.87
C ALA A 70 26.20 -9.16 6.95
N SER A 71 25.51 -10.23 6.54
CA SER A 71 26.08 -11.58 6.46
C SER A 71 27.25 -11.65 5.46
N THR A 72 27.10 -11.02 4.29
CA THR A 72 28.15 -10.95 3.27
C THR A 72 29.35 -10.15 3.77
N LEU A 73 29.12 -9.01 4.40
CA LEU A 73 30.17 -8.16 4.99
C LEU A 73 30.99 -8.90 6.04
N ASN A 74 30.33 -9.66 6.92
CA ASN A 74 31.02 -10.49 7.91
C ASN A 74 31.86 -11.57 7.23
N THR A 75 31.32 -12.24 6.21
CA THR A 75 32.04 -13.28 5.44
C THR A 75 33.29 -12.71 4.75
N VAL A 76 33.17 -11.53 4.13
CA VAL A 76 34.29 -10.83 3.46
C VAL A 76 35.34 -10.42 4.49
N LYS A 77 34.90 -9.89 5.64
CA LYS A 77 35.80 -9.47 6.71
C LYS A 77 36.59 -10.66 7.26
N ASP A 78 35.93 -11.75 7.58
CA ASP A 78 36.58 -12.97 8.09
C ASP A 78 37.59 -13.52 7.08
N ALA A 79 37.21 -13.58 5.80
CA ALA A 79 38.11 -13.99 4.73
C ALA A 79 39.32 -13.05 4.58
N THR A 80 39.12 -11.73 4.72
CA THR A 80 40.19 -10.74 4.63
C THR A 80 41.15 -10.86 5.82
N ASP A 81 40.63 -11.02 7.03
CA ASP A 81 41.43 -11.17 8.25
C ASP A 81 42.21 -12.50 8.27
N GLU A 82 41.68 -13.55 7.64
CA GLU A 82 42.39 -14.82 7.43
C GLU A 82 43.55 -14.66 6.43
N VAL A 83 43.29 -14.08 5.25
CA VAL A 83 44.33 -13.79 4.24
C VAL A 83 45.43 -12.90 4.82
N ARG A 84 45.08 -11.94 5.69
CA ARG A 84 46.04 -11.05 6.35
C ARG A 84 46.90 -11.74 7.39
N ARG A 85 46.37 -12.79 8.06
CA ARG A 85 47.11 -13.60 9.05
C ARG A 85 48.06 -14.60 8.41
N THR A 86 47.72 -15.11 7.23
CA THR A 86 48.60 -16.01 6.47
C THR A 86 49.85 -15.27 6.00
N THR A 87 51.01 -15.71 6.47
CA THR A 87 52.30 -15.04 6.25
C THR A 87 53.06 -15.61 5.04
N ASP A 88 52.82 -16.88 4.69
CA ASP A 88 53.37 -17.52 3.50
C ASP A 88 52.64 -17.03 2.23
N PRO A 89 53.35 -16.45 1.24
CA PRO A 89 52.75 -15.98 -0.01
C PRO A 89 52.01 -17.06 -0.81
N ALA A 90 52.50 -18.30 -0.82
CA ALA A 90 51.91 -19.40 -1.58
C ALA A 90 50.61 -19.90 -0.94
N GLU A 91 50.58 -20.02 0.40
CA GLU A 91 49.34 -20.31 1.11
C GLU A 91 48.34 -19.15 1.00
N ARG A 92 48.81 -17.90 1.05
CA ARG A 92 47.95 -16.72 0.91
C ARG A 92 47.16 -16.74 -0.39
N ASP A 93 47.81 -17.05 -1.50
CA ASP A 93 47.17 -17.09 -2.81
C ASP A 93 46.16 -18.25 -2.91
N ALA A 94 46.50 -19.41 -2.36
CA ALA A 94 45.59 -20.55 -2.31
C ALA A 94 44.34 -20.27 -1.44
N VAL A 95 44.51 -19.65 -0.28
CA VAL A 95 43.42 -19.23 0.62
C VAL A 95 42.55 -18.16 -0.05
N ALA A 96 43.16 -17.13 -0.64
CA ALA A 96 42.44 -16.07 -1.34
C ALA A 96 41.58 -16.62 -2.49
N ARG A 97 42.13 -17.52 -3.32
CA ARG A 97 41.39 -18.19 -4.39
C ARG A 97 40.23 -19.03 -3.87
N ARG A 98 40.43 -19.82 -2.81
CA ARG A 98 39.34 -20.60 -2.18
C ARG A 98 38.21 -19.70 -1.69
N ARG A 99 38.54 -18.58 -1.05
CA ARG A 99 37.54 -17.63 -0.53
C ARG A 99 36.79 -16.93 -1.65
N LEU A 100 37.47 -16.54 -2.73
CA LEU A 100 36.84 -16.03 -3.95
C LEU A 100 35.88 -17.04 -4.57
N CYS A 101 36.23 -18.33 -4.62
CA CYS A 101 35.33 -19.38 -5.09
C CYS A 101 34.12 -19.60 -4.16
N ASN A 102 34.27 -19.42 -2.84
CA ASN A 102 33.14 -19.50 -1.91
C ASN A 102 32.18 -18.31 -2.06
N LEU A 103 32.71 -17.11 -2.35
CA LEU A 103 31.88 -15.93 -2.64
C LEU A 103 31.21 -16.00 -4.02
N ASN A 104 31.90 -16.56 -5.01
CA ASN A 104 31.42 -16.67 -6.38
C ASN A 104 31.66 -18.08 -6.94
N PRO A 105 30.81 -19.06 -6.59
CA PRO A 105 30.99 -20.46 -6.99
C PRO A 105 30.85 -20.69 -8.49
N GLY A 106 30.24 -19.74 -9.23
CA GLY A 106 30.11 -19.81 -10.69
C GLY A 106 31.35 -19.37 -11.47
N ALA A 107 32.30 -18.68 -10.83
CA ALA A 107 33.50 -18.15 -11.48
C ALA A 107 34.72 -19.09 -11.40
N CYS A 108 34.64 -20.16 -10.61
CA CYS A 108 35.74 -21.11 -10.46
C CYS A 108 35.51 -22.39 -11.30
N PRO A 109 36.56 -22.89 -11.99
CA PRO A 109 36.48 -24.18 -12.66
C PRO A 109 36.24 -25.28 -11.61
N ARG A 110 35.31 -26.18 -11.91
CA ARG A 110 35.06 -27.38 -11.09
C ARG A 110 36.24 -28.34 -11.14
#